data_AF-A0A075QZD3-F1
#
_entry.id   AF-A0A075QZD3-F1
#
_cell.length_a   1.000
_cell.length_b   1.000
_cell.length_c   1.000
_cell.angle_alpha   90.00
_cell.angle_beta   90.00
_cell.angle_gamma   90.00
#
_symmetry.space_group_name_H-M   'P 1'
#
loop_
_entity.id
_entity.type
_entity.pdbx_description
1 polymer ?
#
loop_
_entity_poly.entity_id
_entity_poly.type
_entity_poly.pdbx_seq_one_letter_code
_entity_poly.pdbx_strand_id
1 'polypeptide(L)'
;MSYEKVEWAKELTIGINQTTKAIEHGLIEEVFLAKDADRRLIQKIALLCKEKGVPVNFVDSMKRLGKACGIQVGAAACAIKKSG
;
A
#
# COMPACT_ATOMS: atom_id res chain seq x y z
N MET A 1 0.30 -6.68 -14.28
CA MET A 1 1.48 -5.85 -13.98
C MET A 1 1.44 -5.16 -12.61
N SER A 2 0.33 -4.55 -12.15
CA SER A 2 0.35 -3.77 -10.88
C SER A 2 0.25 -4.58 -9.57
N TYR A 3 -0.17 -5.86 -9.61
CA TYR A 3 -0.35 -6.67 -8.38
C TYR A 3 0.82 -7.62 -8.11
N GLU A 4 1.60 -7.96 -9.14
CA GLU A 4 2.65 -9.00 -9.09
C GLU A 4 3.79 -8.64 -8.13
N LYS A 5 4.16 -7.35 -8.06
CA LYS A 5 5.18 -6.86 -7.10
C LYS A 5 4.79 -7.13 -5.65
N VAL A 6 3.49 -7.01 -5.35
CA VAL A 6 2.95 -7.22 -4.02
C VAL A 6 2.94 -8.70 -3.68
N GLU A 7 2.63 -9.56 -4.65
CA GLU A 7 2.64 -11.02 -4.49
C GLU A 7 4.05 -11.58 -4.20
N TRP A 8 5.10 -10.93 -4.70
CA TRP A 8 6.49 -11.37 -4.55
C TRP A 8 7.25 -10.69 -3.41
N ALA A 9 6.66 -9.68 -2.79
CA ALA A 9 7.28 -8.95 -1.69
C ALA A 9 7.33 -9.81 -0.42
N LYS A 10 8.52 -9.91 0.18
CA LYS A 10 8.72 -10.65 1.43
C LYS A 10 8.13 -9.94 2.64
N GLU A 11 8.24 -8.61 2.67
CA GLU A 11 7.77 -7.79 3.78
C GLU A 11 6.77 -6.74 3.31
N LEU A 12 5.53 -6.95 3.72
CA LEU A 12 4.39 -6.13 3.34
C LEU A 12 3.75 -5.54 4.59
N THR A 13 3.19 -4.35 4.44
CA THR A 13 2.41 -3.67 5.46
C THR A 13 1.01 -3.44 4.91
N ILE A 14 0.03 -4.13 5.48
CA ILE A 14 -1.35 -4.11 4.99
C ILE A 14 -2.21 -3.28 5.94
N GLY A 15 -3.01 -2.38 5.38
CA GLY A 15 -3.95 -1.54 6.11
C GLY A 15 -3.42 -0.12 6.34
N ILE A 16 -4.35 0.83 6.28
CA ILE A 16 -4.10 2.29 6.26
C ILE A 16 -3.22 2.74 7.44
N ASN A 17 -3.57 2.36 8.67
CA ASN A 17 -2.83 2.79 9.87
C ASN A 17 -1.40 2.24 9.89
N GLN A 18 -1.22 0.97 9.50
CA GLN A 18 0.10 0.34 9.49
C GLN A 18 0.97 0.94 8.38
N THR A 19 0.40 1.11 7.19
CA THR A 19 1.06 1.77 6.05
C THR A 19 1.49 3.18 6.42
N THR A 20 0.61 3.97 7.04
CA THR A 20 0.91 5.34 7.49
C THR A 20 2.12 5.37 8.42
N LYS A 21 2.11 4.54 9.47
CA LYS A 21 3.25 4.45 10.40
C LYS A 21 4.53 4.06 9.68
N ALA A 22 4.48 3.03 8.84
CA ALA A 22 5.67 2.55 8.14
C ALA A 22 6.26 3.61 7.17
N ILE A 23 5.40 4.41 6.52
CA ILE A 23 5.81 5.55 5.70
C ILE A 23 6.48 6.62 6.56
N GLU A 24 5.92 6.94 7.73
CA GLU A 24 6.50 7.91 8.66
C GLU A 24 7.91 7.49 9.11
N HIS A 25 8.08 6.21 9.42
CA HIS A 25 9.37 5.59 9.77
C HIS A 25 10.36 5.45 8.59
N GLY A 26 9.94 5.74 7.35
CA GLY A 26 10.80 5.63 6.17
C GLY A 26 11.17 4.20 5.79
N LEU A 27 10.44 3.21 6.30
CA LEU A 27 10.68 1.78 6.07
C LEU A 27 10.02 1.26 4.78
N ILE A 28 9.34 2.12 4.04
CA ILE A 28 8.56 1.76 2.86
C ILE A 28 9.32 2.10 1.58
N GLU A 29 9.29 1.17 0.64
CA GLU A 29 9.80 1.33 -0.71
C GLU A 29 8.71 1.79 -1.67
N GLU A 30 7.53 1.16 -1.63
CA GLU A 30 6.45 1.41 -2.59
C GLU A 30 5.08 1.21 -1.92
N VAL A 31 4.09 2.02 -2.29
CA VAL A 31 2.73 1.99 -1.71
C VAL A 31 1.69 1.71 -2.78
N PHE A 32 0.70 0.89 -2.45
CA PHE A 32 -0.42 0.50 -3.29
C PHE A 32 -1.73 0.91 -2.64
N LEU A 33 -2.54 1.69 -3.35
CA LEU A 33 -3.83 2.21 -2.88
C LEU A 33 -4.95 1.72 -3.77
N ALA A 34 -6.00 1.16 -3.18
CA ALA A 34 -7.16 0.67 -3.92
C ALA A 34 -8.15 1.80 -4.20
N LYS A 35 -8.51 2.03 -5.47
CA LYS A 35 -9.40 3.13 -5.90
C LYS A 35 -10.83 3.02 -5.37
N ASP A 36 -11.28 1.80 -5.08
CA ASP A 36 -12.57 1.52 -4.46
C ASP A 36 -12.57 1.80 -2.93
N ALA A 37 -11.43 2.19 -2.36
CA ALA A 37 -11.34 2.65 -0.98
C ALA A 37 -11.78 4.09 -0.76
N ASP A 38 -12.00 4.41 0.52
CA ASP A 38 -12.44 5.74 0.90
C ASP A 38 -11.44 6.79 0.39
N ARG A 39 -11.95 7.67 -0.49
CA ARG A 39 -11.15 8.64 -1.21
C ARG A 39 -10.42 9.60 -0.27
N ARG A 40 -10.98 9.92 0.90
CA ARG A 40 -10.33 10.78 1.90
C ARG A 40 -9.09 10.10 2.49
N LEU A 41 -9.20 8.80 2.77
CA LEU A 41 -8.08 8.01 3.31
C LEU A 41 -6.97 7.82 2.27
N ILE A 42 -7.33 7.51 1.03
CA ILE A 42 -6.39 7.42 -0.09
C ILE A 42 -5.64 8.73 -0.28
N GLN A 43 -6.36 9.86 -0.33
CA GLN A 43 -5.73 11.18 -0.52
C GLN A 43 -4.75 11.51 0.59
N LYS A 44 -5.09 11.20 1.85
CA LYS A 44 -4.21 11.42 2.99
C LYS A 44 -2.90 10.64 2.87
N ILE A 45 -2.97 9.35 2.51
CA ILE A 45 -1.76 8.54 2.31
C ILE A 45 -0.98 9.01 1.09
N ALA A 46 -1.65 9.28 -0.03
CA ALA A 46 -0.99 9.72 -1.25
C ALA A 46 -0.20 11.03 -1.03
N LEU A 47 -0.75 11.96 -0.25
CA LEU A 47 -0.06 13.19 0.14
C LEU A 47 1.17 12.88 1.01
N LEU A 48 1.01 12.04 2.03
CA LEU A 48 2.11 11.63 2.91
C LEU A 48 3.25 10.96 2.13
N CYS A 49 2.92 10.06 1.20
CA CYS A 49 3.89 9.42 0.32
C CYS A 49 4.59 10.45 -0.56
N LYS A 50 3.86 11.43 -1.11
CA LYS A 50 4.44 12.51 -1.91
C LYS A 50 5.42 13.36 -1.11
N GLU A 51 5.10 13.68 0.15
CA GLU A 51 6.00 14.41 1.05
C GLU A 51 7.26 13.60 1.40
N LYS A 52 7.13 12.28 1.57
CA LYS A 52 8.25 11.38 1.88
C LYS A 52 9.01 10.90 0.64
N GLY A 53 8.58 11.25 -0.56
CA GLY A 53 9.18 10.79 -1.82
C GLY A 53 8.96 9.30 -2.11
N VAL A 54 7.90 8.70 -1.57
CA VAL A 54 7.56 7.28 -1.75
C VAL A 54 6.65 7.12 -2.98
N PRO A 55 6.98 6.23 -3.92
CA PRO A 55 6.13 5.94 -5.08
C PRO A 55 4.78 5.33 -4.67
N VAL A 56 3.70 5.82 -5.30
CA VAL A 56 2.33 5.38 -5.05
C VAL A 56 1.72 4.81 -6.33
N ASN A 57 1.20 3.59 -6.25
CA ASN A 57 0.49 2.90 -7.29
C ASN A 57 -0.99 2.77 -6.93
N PHE A 58 -1.86 3.03 -7.89
CA PHE A 58 -3.31 2.86 -7.71
C PHE A 58 -3.77 1.56 -8.34
N VAL A 59 -4.55 0.78 -7.61
CA VAL A 59 -5.14 -0.49 -8.05
C VAL A 59 -6.67 -0.39 -8.04
N ASP A 60 -7.36 -1.19 -8.84
CA ASP A 60 -8.79 -1.00 -9.06
C ASP A 60 -9.68 -1.59 -7.97
N SER A 61 -9.22 -2.61 -7.23
CA SER A 61 -10.03 -3.22 -6.18
C SER A 61 -9.27 -3.64 -4.93
N MET A 62 -9.85 -3.35 -3.76
CA MET A 62 -9.35 -3.79 -2.45
C MET A 62 -9.23 -5.29 -2.34
N LYS A 63 -10.20 -6.04 -2.88
CA LYS A 63 -10.23 -7.50 -2.79
C LYS A 63 -9.06 -8.11 -3.53
N ARG A 64 -8.78 -7.60 -4.73
CA ARG A 64 -7.63 -8.04 -5.53
C ARG A 64 -6.31 -7.66 -4.85
N LEU A 65 -6.23 -6.46 -4.30
CA LEU A 65 -5.06 -6.03 -3.54
C LEU A 65 -4.82 -6.92 -2.32
N GLY A 66 -5.86 -7.20 -1.53
CA GLY A 66 -5.77 -8.08 -0.37
C GLY A 66 -5.32 -9.49 -0.75
N LYS A 67 -5.92 -10.07 -1.79
CA LYS A 67 -5.51 -11.39 -2.31
C LYS A 67 -4.04 -11.40 -2.75
N ALA A 68 -3.58 -10.34 -3.40
CA ALA A 68 -2.18 -10.17 -3.79
C ALA A 68 -1.24 -10.02 -2.58
N CYS A 69 -1.67 -9.35 -1.51
CA CYS A 69 -0.93 -9.29 -0.25
C CYS A 69 -1.06 -10.58 0.60
N GLY A 70 -1.71 -11.64 0.09
CA GLY A 70 -1.86 -12.94 0.77
C GLY A 70 -2.97 -13.02 1.83
N ILE A 71 -3.89 -12.04 1.86
CA ILE A 71 -5.00 -12.01 2.82
C ILE A 71 -6.35 -12.30 2.15
N GLN A 72 -7.28 -12.91 2.91
CA GLN A 72 -8.63 -13.22 2.42
C GLN A 72 -9.61 -12.05 2.50
N VAL A 73 -9.20 -10.92 3.09
CA VAL A 73 -10.02 -9.70 3.24
C VAL A 73 -9.49 -8.59 2.32
N GLY A 74 -10.36 -7.64 1.97
CA GLY A 74 -9.95 -6.51 1.12
C GLY A 74 -8.97 -5.57 1.82
N ALA A 75 -7.92 -5.14 1.11
CA ALA A 75 -6.98 -4.14 1.58
C ALA A 75 -7.25 -2.79 0.91
N ALA A 76 -7.50 -1.74 1.70
CA ALA A 76 -7.61 -0.38 1.16
C ALA A 76 -6.24 0.20 0.76
N ALA A 77 -5.20 -0.16 1.51
CA ALA A 77 -3.82 0.23 1.29
C ALA A 77 -2.89 -0.94 1.64
N CYS A 78 -1.83 -1.12 0.87
CA CYS A 78 -0.77 -2.10 1.09
C CYS A 78 0.57 -1.42 0.74
N ALA A 79 1.64 -1.71 1.45
CA ALA A 79 2.94 -1.09 1.20
C ALA A 79 4.05 -2.12 1.31
N ILE A 80 5.02 -2.04 0.41
CA ILE A 80 6.20 -2.90 0.39
C ILE A 80 7.26 -2.24 1.27
N LYS A 81 7.77 -2.97 2.25
CA LYS A 81 8.89 -2.51 3.07
C LYS A 81 10.19 -2.69 2.30
N LYS A 82 11.15 -1.80 2.56
CA LYS A 82 12.54 -1.98 2.11
C LYS A 82 13.12 -3.18 2.85
N SER A 83 13.44 -4.25 2.14
CA SER A 83 14.33 -5.29 2.68
C SER A 83 15.76 -4.78 2.60
N GLY A 84 16.32 -4.42 3.75
CA GLY A 84 17.74 -4.16 3.93
C GLY A 84 18.50 -5.43 4.25
#